data_AF-A0A4P8IM60-F1
#
_entry.id   AF-A0A4P8IM60-F1
#
_cell.length_a   1.000
_cell.length_b   1.000
_cell.length_c   1.000
_cell.angle_alpha   90.00
_cell.angle_beta   90.00
_cell.angle_gamma   90.00
#
_symmetry.space_group_name_H-M   'P 1'
#
loop_
_entity.id
_entity.type
_entity.pdbx_description
1 polymer ?
#
loop_
_entity_poly.entity_id
_entity_poly.type
_entity_poly.pdbx_seq_one_letter_code
_entity_poly.pdbx_strand_id
1 'polypeptide(L)'
;MSKKTNETSLHASPFCVLGVTTRDDRRKIVAMAEERALQLDDDVCQKARSDLTNPRTRLSAEMAWLPGVAPRVAENMIRALSEDPEGARFTRGLPGLPRANLMAAACELVPDNEPVSSVAEFIRDFAEIVESIDPEKVLRDVNEDRSVSGFPQVQGAEIIEQELSARRRAYRVALKNLLDTMEPARLIETMTEVVRRTTDGGRTHAPMLIDDLVDSYEVETQGFLQKEAQNVSALIKQAREAAPRGALAVDPILDRLEKVARNWHGVALPILTSAMSRGTVHRPSQDTAWEMRGLSLTLNNEHGMLNQADRMTHLLRQLFAELPDVAEKLGEDAEALDGLRRQADEQARNNEQWEREITFRADVGLLFKEELAISPRGIRWKGGHIPLDSVTRVRWGAVRKSVNGVPTGTDYTIGFGDSRSDQRVELRNEATYSGFTGALWRAVCVRLIFETIAALEKGQSFSFGDIVVENDAVTLVRHKFMGSERVRLGWHEVHVWSANGSFLIGKRDDKKVYGSASYINGWNTHILEHLVRGGFKKGVRKLSDYLKD
;
A
#
# COMPACT_ATOMS: atom_id res chain seq x y z
N MET A 1 41.17 17.28 -25.20
CA MET A 1 40.18 16.85 -26.21
C MET A 1 40.92 16.14 -27.32
N SER A 2 41.01 14.81 -27.24
CA SER A 2 41.52 14.02 -28.36
C SER A 2 40.51 14.15 -29.50
N LYS A 3 40.95 14.48 -30.72
CA LYS A 3 40.08 14.40 -31.90
C LYS A 3 39.60 12.95 -31.97
N LYS A 4 38.30 12.68 -31.70
CA LYS A 4 37.70 11.39 -32.09
C LYS A 4 37.96 11.26 -33.59
N THR A 5 38.76 10.27 -33.99
CA THR A 5 38.82 9.82 -35.37
C THR A 5 37.41 9.36 -35.73
N ASN A 6 36.84 9.80 -36.86
CA ASN A 6 35.52 9.36 -37.34
C ASN A 6 35.53 7.88 -37.82
N GLU A 7 36.55 7.12 -37.43
CA GLU A 7 36.71 5.72 -37.78
C GLU A 7 35.91 4.86 -36.81
N THR A 8 35.15 3.93 -37.37
CA THR A 8 34.27 3.01 -36.64
C THR A 8 34.68 1.56 -36.88
N SER A 9 34.07 0.62 -36.18
CA SER A 9 34.22 -0.83 -36.46
C SER A 9 34.01 -1.22 -37.93
N LEU A 10 33.17 -0.51 -38.68
CA LEU A 10 33.02 -0.73 -40.13
C LEU A 10 34.22 -0.19 -40.93
N HIS A 11 34.83 0.93 -40.53
CA HIS A 11 36.06 1.40 -41.17
C HIS A 11 37.24 0.44 -40.93
N ALA A 12 37.24 -0.25 -39.79
CA ALA A 12 38.20 -1.31 -39.47
C ALA A 12 37.91 -2.67 -40.11
N SER A 13 36.80 -2.80 -40.87
CA SER A 13 36.46 -4.05 -41.58
C SER A 13 37.55 -4.42 -42.59
N PRO A 14 37.88 -5.72 -42.76
CA PRO A 14 38.82 -6.16 -43.77
C PRO A 14 38.49 -5.67 -45.20
N PHE A 15 37.20 -5.53 -45.53
CA PHE A 15 36.76 -4.99 -46.82
C PHE A 15 37.14 -3.52 -47.00
N CYS A 16 36.95 -2.70 -45.96
CA CYS A 16 37.29 -1.28 -45.99
C CYS A 16 38.80 -1.06 -45.96
N VAL A 17 39.52 -1.78 -45.08
CA VAL A 17 40.97 -1.71 -44.93
C VAL A 17 41.69 -2.01 -46.25
N LEU A 18 41.25 -3.05 -46.98
CA LEU A 18 41.85 -3.41 -48.26
C LEU A 18 41.27 -2.63 -49.45
N GLY A 19 40.13 -1.96 -49.29
CA GLY A 19 39.40 -1.32 -50.39
C GLY A 19 38.88 -2.34 -51.41
N VAL A 20 38.35 -3.46 -50.91
CA VAL A 20 37.75 -4.55 -51.70
C VAL A 20 36.30 -4.78 -51.30
N THR A 21 35.57 -5.51 -52.13
CA THR A 21 34.14 -5.77 -52.00
C THR A 21 33.87 -7.26 -51.78
N THR A 22 32.63 -7.61 -51.39
CA THR A 22 32.18 -9.01 -51.26
C THR A 22 32.23 -9.79 -52.59
N ARG A 23 32.31 -9.06 -53.71
CA ARG A 23 32.34 -9.59 -55.08
C ARG A 23 33.74 -9.74 -55.67
N ASP A 24 34.78 -9.29 -54.96
CA ASP A 24 36.16 -9.44 -55.41
C ASP A 24 36.70 -10.85 -55.14
N ASP A 25 37.43 -11.40 -56.10
CA ASP A 25 38.02 -12.73 -56.02
C ASP A 25 39.28 -12.78 -55.14
N ARG A 26 39.76 -13.99 -54.87
CA ARG A 26 40.96 -14.21 -54.04
C ARG A 26 42.20 -13.50 -54.60
N ARG A 27 42.35 -13.39 -55.93
CA ARG A 27 43.54 -12.77 -56.55
C ARG A 27 43.54 -11.27 -56.30
N LYS A 28 42.38 -10.61 -56.47
CA LYS A 28 42.21 -9.18 -56.21
C LYS A 28 42.45 -8.85 -54.74
N ILE A 29 41.93 -9.67 -53.81
CA ILE A 29 42.15 -9.47 -52.36
C ILE A 29 43.65 -9.53 -52.00
N VAL A 30 44.39 -10.52 -52.54
CA VAL A 30 45.83 -10.64 -52.28
C VAL A 30 46.60 -9.44 -52.85
N ALA A 31 46.31 -9.04 -54.09
CA ALA A 31 46.95 -7.88 -54.72
C ALA A 31 46.68 -6.58 -53.95
N MET A 32 45.44 -6.33 -53.51
CA MET A 32 45.08 -5.14 -52.75
C MET A 32 45.72 -5.14 -51.35
N ALA A 33 45.91 -6.30 -50.73
CA ALA A 33 46.63 -6.40 -49.46
C ALA A 33 48.10 -5.97 -49.58
N GLU A 34 48.78 -6.41 -50.64
CA GLU A 34 50.16 -6.01 -50.92
C GLU A 34 50.27 -4.51 -51.25
N GLU A 35 49.31 -3.97 -52.01
CA GLU A 35 49.25 -2.54 -52.34
C GLU A 35 49.00 -1.67 -51.09
N ARG A 36 48.04 -2.07 -50.24
CA ARG A 36 47.66 -1.31 -49.04
C ARG A 36 48.72 -1.37 -47.94
N ALA A 37 49.50 -2.45 -47.84
CA ALA A 37 50.62 -2.56 -46.90
C ALA A 37 51.73 -1.51 -47.16
N LEU A 38 51.74 -0.85 -48.33
CA LEU A 38 52.63 0.28 -48.59
C LEU A 38 52.22 1.58 -47.87
N GLN A 39 50.95 1.67 -47.46
CA GLN A 39 50.34 2.88 -46.88
C GLN A 39 49.81 2.68 -45.46
N LEU A 40 49.47 1.45 -45.10
CA LEU A 40 48.93 1.05 -43.80
C LEU A 40 49.90 0.07 -43.11
N ASP A 41 49.60 -0.25 -41.85
CA ASP A 41 50.33 -1.25 -41.09
C ASP A 41 50.23 -2.64 -41.77
N ASP A 42 51.38 -3.28 -42.03
CA ASP A 42 51.45 -4.56 -42.73
C ASP A 42 50.70 -5.67 -41.97
N ASP A 43 50.80 -5.71 -40.63
CA ASP A 43 50.11 -6.74 -39.83
C ASP A 43 48.58 -6.61 -39.98
N VAL A 44 48.07 -5.39 -40.06
CA VAL A 44 46.64 -5.11 -40.30
C VAL A 44 46.22 -5.58 -41.70
N CYS A 45 47.01 -5.31 -42.72
CA CYS A 45 46.74 -5.76 -44.10
C CYS A 45 46.84 -7.28 -44.24
N GLN A 46 47.85 -7.93 -43.64
CA GLN A 46 48.00 -9.38 -43.65
C GLN A 46 46.84 -10.09 -42.94
N LYS A 47 46.39 -9.55 -41.80
CA LYS A 47 45.22 -10.05 -41.09
C LYS A 47 43.96 -9.92 -41.93
N ALA A 48 43.70 -8.74 -42.50
CA ALA A 48 42.54 -8.52 -43.37
C ALA A 48 42.53 -9.48 -44.58
N ARG A 49 43.69 -9.72 -45.20
CA ARG A 49 43.85 -10.71 -46.27
C ARG A 49 43.51 -12.12 -45.79
N SER A 50 44.04 -12.53 -44.64
CA SER A 50 43.76 -13.84 -44.04
C SER A 50 42.26 -14.00 -43.77
N ASP A 51 41.65 -12.99 -43.15
CA ASP A 51 40.23 -12.99 -42.79
C ASP A 51 39.35 -13.15 -44.04
N LEU A 52 39.66 -12.46 -45.14
CA LEU A 52 38.86 -12.50 -46.37
C LEU A 52 39.12 -13.70 -47.28
N THR A 53 40.22 -14.45 -47.09
CA THR A 53 40.58 -15.58 -47.96
C THR A 53 40.34 -16.94 -47.33
N ASN A 54 40.28 -17.05 -46.00
CA ASN A 54 39.94 -18.27 -45.30
C ASN A 54 38.39 -18.43 -45.18
N PRO A 55 37.80 -19.59 -45.57
CA PRO A 55 36.34 -19.74 -45.65
C PRO A 55 35.54 -19.36 -44.40
N ARG A 56 36.05 -19.70 -43.20
CA ARG A 56 35.32 -19.46 -41.94
C ARG A 56 35.36 -17.98 -41.55
N THR A 57 36.54 -17.39 -41.52
CA THR A 57 36.73 -15.97 -41.19
C THR A 57 36.10 -15.07 -42.24
N ARG A 58 36.07 -15.50 -43.51
CA ARG A 58 35.43 -14.74 -44.59
C ARG A 58 33.94 -14.60 -44.35
N LEU A 59 33.25 -15.69 -43.97
CA LEU A 59 31.82 -15.61 -43.66
C LEU A 59 31.57 -14.62 -42.53
N SER A 60 32.35 -14.68 -41.45
CA SER A 60 32.20 -13.74 -40.34
C SER A 60 32.44 -12.28 -40.77
N ALA A 61 33.45 -12.04 -41.63
CA ALA A 61 33.71 -10.73 -42.20
C ALA A 61 32.57 -10.24 -43.12
N GLU A 62 32.01 -11.12 -43.96
CA GLU A 62 30.85 -10.80 -44.82
C GLU A 62 29.62 -10.47 -43.97
N MET A 63 29.34 -11.27 -42.93
CA MET A 63 28.22 -11.06 -42.01
C MET A 63 28.35 -9.77 -41.18
N ALA A 64 29.58 -9.30 -40.94
CA ALA A 64 29.87 -8.03 -40.27
C ALA A 64 29.93 -6.83 -41.22
N TRP A 65 29.78 -7.05 -42.54
CA TRP A 65 29.85 -6.02 -43.57
C TRP A 65 28.45 -5.61 -44.04
N LEU A 66 28.29 -5.34 -45.34
CA LEU A 66 27.04 -4.93 -45.98
C LEU A 66 26.65 -5.94 -47.08
N PRO A 67 26.40 -7.22 -46.74
CA PRO A 67 26.08 -8.25 -47.73
C PRO A 67 24.77 -7.93 -48.46
N GLY A 68 24.68 -8.23 -49.76
CA GLY A 68 23.51 -7.92 -50.57
C GLY A 68 23.36 -6.44 -50.94
N VAL A 69 24.28 -5.57 -50.49
CA VAL A 69 24.33 -4.16 -50.87
C VAL A 69 25.31 -3.98 -52.04
N ALA A 70 24.89 -3.27 -53.08
CA ALA A 70 25.76 -2.98 -54.21
C ALA A 70 27.03 -2.22 -53.76
N PRO A 71 28.24 -2.54 -54.27
CA PRO A 71 29.50 -1.96 -53.77
C PRO A 71 29.53 -0.43 -53.68
N ARG A 72 29.02 0.26 -54.71
CA ARG A 72 28.95 1.73 -54.72
C ARG A 72 28.03 2.29 -53.63
N VAL A 73 26.95 1.58 -53.32
CA VAL A 73 26.06 1.97 -52.22
C VAL A 73 26.75 1.72 -50.88
N ALA A 74 27.42 0.58 -50.72
CA ALA A 74 28.21 0.28 -49.52
C ALA A 74 29.29 1.35 -49.26
N GLU A 75 30.09 1.72 -50.27
CA GLU A 75 31.08 2.80 -50.16
C GLU A 75 30.46 4.15 -49.77
N ASN A 76 29.31 4.50 -50.36
CA ASN A 76 28.60 5.72 -50.01
C ASN A 76 28.11 5.70 -48.56
N MET A 77 27.65 4.55 -48.04
CA MET A 77 27.18 4.41 -46.66
C MET A 77 28.35 4.54 -45.66
N ILE A 78 29.51 3.96 -45.96
CA ILE A 78 30.71 4.10 -45.11
C ILE A 78 31.16 5.57 -45.07
N ARG A 79 31.16 6.26 -46.22
CA ARG A 79 31.48 7.69 -46.26
C ARG A 79 30.46 8.52 -45.48
N ALA A 80 29.17 8.27 -45.69
CA ALA A 80 28.10 8.97 -45.00
C ALA A 80 28.16 8.76 -43.48
N LEU A 81 28.59 7.60 -43.00
CA LEU A 81 28.76 7.34 -41.57
C LEU A 81 29.74 8.34 -40.91
N SER A 82 30.78 8.77 -41.63
CA SER A 82 31.74 9.77 -41.15
C SER A 82 31.25 11.22 -41.28
N GLU A 83 30.33 11.49 -42.21
CA GLU A 83 29.87 12.85 -42.56
C GLU A 83 28.54 13.22 -41.88
N ASP A 84 27.63 12.25 -41.74
CA ASP A 84 26.29 12.36 -41.12
C ASP A 84 25.96 11.08 -40.33
N PRO A 85 26.49 10.94 -39.10
CA PRO A 85 26.22 9.79 -38.25
C PRO A 85 24.74 9.65 -37.85
N GLU A 86 23.98 10.76 -37.83
CA GLU A 86 22.56 10.75 -37.49
C GLU A 86 21.74 10.16 -38.64
N GLY A 87 22.01 10.56 -39.88
CA GLY A 87 21.40 9.96 -41.07
C GLY A 87 21.65 8.46 -41.20
N ALA A 88 22.82 7.98 -40.76
CA ALA A 88 23.13 6.54 -40.73
C ALA A 88 22.18 5.74 -39.81
N ARG A 89 21.70 6.33 -38.71
CA ARG A 89 20.74 5.69 -37.78
C ARG A 89 19.39 5.43 -38.44
N PHE A 90 18.97 6.32 -39.34
CA PHE A 90 17.65 6.29 -39.97
C PHE A 90 17.66 5.87 -41.43
N THR A 91 18.79 5.32 -41.91
CA THR A 91 18.92 4.87 -43.29
C THR A 91 17.88 3.78 -43.61
N ARG A 92 17.12 3.97 -44.69
CA ARG A 92 16.06 3.06 -45.17
C ARG A 92 16.45 2.41 -46.50
N GLY A 93 15.75 1.33 -46.85
CA GLY A 93 15.91 0.66 -48.14
C GLY A 93 17.10 -0.31 -48.24
N LEU A 94 17.85 -0.50 -47.15
CA LEU A 94 18.87 -1.53 -47.05
C LEU A 94 18.29 -2.85 -46.51
N PRO A 95 18.90 -4.01 -46.84
CA PRO A 95 18.59 -5.27 -46.17
C PRO A 95 18.85 -5.18 -44.65
N GLY A 96 18.16 -6.01 -43.87
CA GLY A 96 18.16 -5.93 -42.39
C GLY A 96 19.54 -6.04 -41.76
N LEU A 97 20.36 -7.02 -42.19
CA LEU A 97 21.70 -7.24 -41.65
C LEU A 97 22.69 -6.07 -41.93
N PRO A 98 22.85 -5.59 -43.18
CA PRO A 98 23.61 -4.38 -43.48
C PRO A 98 23.17 -3.17 -42.66
N ARG A 99 21.86 -2.96 -42.51
CA ARG A 99 21.32 -1.86 -41.71
C ARG A 99 21.69 -1.99 -40.24
N ALA A 100 21.56 -3.18 -39.67
CA ALA A 100 22.00 -3.48 -38.30
C ALA A 100 23.51 -3.24 -38.10
N ASN A 101 24.35 -3.63 -39.06
CA ASN A 101 25.79 -3.37 -39.00
C ASN A 101 26.13 -1.87 -39.06
N LEU A 102 25.42 -1.09 -39.88
CA LEU A 102 25.56 0.37 -39.92
C LEU A 102 25.15 1.01 -38.60
N MET A 103 24.01 0.59 -38.02
CA MET A 103 23.56 1.11 -36.73
C MET A 103 24.53 0.75 -35.60
N ALA A 104 25.07 -0.48 -35.59
CA ALA A 104 26.12 -0.87 -34.65
C ALA A 104 27.33 0.07 -34.71
N ALA A 105 27.81 0.39 -35.92
CA ALA A 105 28.92 1.31 -36.11
C ALA A 105 28.54 2.77 -35.76
N ALA A 106 27.30 3.18 -36.01
CA ALA A 106 26.80 4.51 -35.64
C ALA A 106 26.73 4.72 -34.12
N CYS A 107 26.67 3.66 -33.31
CA CYS A 107 26.77 3.74 -31.85
C CYS A 107 28.07 4.44 -31.40
N GLU A 108 29.16 4.22 -32.12
CA GLU A 108 30.49 4.79 -31.80
C GLU A 108 30.56 6.32 -32.05
N LEU A 109 29.59 6.85 -32.79
CA LEU A 109 29.55 8.25 -33.25
C LEU A 109 28.40 9.05 -32.62
N VAL A 110 27.64 8.46 -31.69
CA VAL A 110 26.60 9.21 -30.97
C VAL A 110 27.24 10.28 -30.10
N PRO A 111 26.80 11.56 -30.21
CA PRO A 111 27.40 12.62 -29.43
C PRO A 111 26.91 12.58 -27.98
N ASP A 112 27.79 12.95 -27.04
CA ASP A 112 27.50 12.90 -25.61
C ASP A 112 26.32 13.79 -25.19
N ASN A 113 25.86 14.72 -26.02
CA ASN A 113 24.72 15.61 -25.78
C ASN A 113 23.39 15.14 -26.44
N GLU A 114 23.37 13.98 -27.10
CA GLU A 114 22.16 13.44 -27.75
C GLU A 114 21.00 13.21 -26.75
N PRO A 115 19.79 13.75 -26.96
CA PRO A 115 18.69 13.58 -26.01
C PRO A 115 18.41 12.11 -25.68
N VAL A 116 18.12 11.81 -24.41
CA VAL A 116 17.81 10.44 -23.93
C VAL A 116 16.72 9.78 -24.76
N SER A 117 15.67 10.51 -25.11
CA SER A 117 14.58 10.01 -25.94
C SER A 117 15.02 9.60 -27.35
N SER A 118 15.97 10.33 -27.95
CA SER A 118 16.53 10.06 -29.27
C SER A 118 17.40 8.80 -29.24
N VAL A 119 18.26 8.68 -28.22
CA VAL A 119 19.07 7.46 -28.04
C VAL A 119 18.18 6.24 -27.77
N ALA A 120 17.16 6.37 -26.92
CA ALA A 120 16.25 5.28 -26.62
C ALA A 120 15.44 4.82 -27.85
N GLU A 121 15.01 5.77 -28.69
CA GLU A 121 14.37 5.48 -29.97
C GLU A 121 15.31 4.78 -30.94
N PHE A 122 16.56 5.25 -31.06
CA PHE A 122 17.57 4.59 -31.87
C PHE A 122 17.84 3.14 -31.43
N ILE A 123 17.96 2.89 -30.11
CA ILE A 123 18.18 1.55 -29.57
C ILE A 123 16.97 0.63 -29.84
N ARG A 124 15.75 1.15 -29.66
CA ARG A 124 14.51 0.42 -30.00
C ARG A 124 14.51 0.01 -31.46
N ASP A 125 14.68 0.97 -32.36
CA ASP A 125 14.65 0.74 -33.81
C ASP A 125 15.75 -0.25 -34.23
N PHE A 126 16.94 -0.15 -33.62
CA PHE A 126 18.04 -1.08 -33.86
C PHE A 126 17.63 -2.51 -33.47
N ALA A 127 17.05 -2.69 -32.29
CA ALA A 127 16.63 -4.00 -31.82
C ALA A 127 15.49 -4.60 -32.67
N GLU A 128 14.53 -3.78 -33.11
CA GLU A 128 13.46 -4.21 -34.03
C GLU A 128 14.02 -4.69 -35.38
N ILE A 129 15.03 -3.99 -35.91
CA ILE A 129 15.70 -4.41 -37.15
C ILE A 129 16.39 -5.75 -36.96
N VAL A 130 17.13 -5.93 -35.86
CA VAL A 130 17.82 -7.18 -35.56
C VAL A 130 16.83 -8.35 -35.43
N GLU A 131 15.69 -8.14 -34.78
CA GLU A 131 14.62 -9.15 -34.65
C GLU A 131 13.99 -9.51 -36.00
N SER A 132 13.98 -8.57 -36.96
CA SER A 132 13.42 -8.77 -38.30
C SER A 132 14.35 -9.47 -39.30
N ILE A 133 15.61 -9.77 -38.92
CA ILE A 133 16.59 -10.38 -39.83
C ILE A 133 16.19 -11.83 -40.13
N ASP A 134 15.96 -12.11 -41.41
CA ASP A 134 15.62 -13.44 -41.92
C ASP A 134 16.89 -14.18 -42.39
N PRO A 135 17.28 -15.29 -41.74
CA PRO A 135 18.48 -16.05 -42.09
C PRO A 135 18.50 -16.52 -43.56
N GLU A 136 17.35 -16.83 -44.15
CA GLU A 136 17.25 -17.30 -45.53
C GLU A 136 17.50 -16.18 -46.53
N LYS A 137 17.06 -14.95 -46.22
CA LYS A 137 17.39 -13.78 -47.04
C LYS A 137 18.89 -13.49 -47.00
N VAL A 138 19.47 -13.51 -45.80
CA VAL A 138 20.90 -13.29 -45.62
C VAL A 138 21.73 -14.37 -46.35
N LEU A 139 21.32 -15.64 -46.27
CA LEU A 139 21.97 -16.73 -46.99
C LEU A 139 22.00 -16.47 -48.51
N ARG A 140 20.86 -16.05 -49.07
CA ARG A 140 20.76 -15.69 -50.49
C ARG A 140 21.69 -14.53 -50.84
N ASP A 141 21.61 -13.42 -50.11
CA ASP A 141 22.42 -12.22 -50.35
C ASP A 141 23.94 -12.53 -50.33
N VAL A 142 24.39 -13.31 -49.34
CA VAL A 142 25.80 -13.72 -49.23
C VAL A 142 26.20 -14.64 -50.39
N ASN A 143 25.37 -15.63 -50.72
CA ASN A 143 25.69 -16.58 -51.79
C ASN A 143 25.63 -15.97 -53.19
N GLU A 144 24.80 -14.94 -53.41
CA GLU A 144 24.79 -14.14 -54.64
C GLU A 144 26.13 -13.42 -54.82
N ASP A 145 26.63 -12.73 -53.79
CA ASP A 145 27.94 -12.07 -53.84
C ASP A 145 29.11 -13.08 -53.99
N ARG A 146 29.01 -14.24 -53.33
CA ARG A 146 30.01 -15.32 -53.46
C ARG A 146 30.04 -15.96 -54.84
N SER A 147 28.89 -16.04 -55.53
CA SER A 147 28.83 -16.54 -56.90
C SER A 147 29.63 -15.67 -57.87
N VAL A 148 29.70 -14.36 -57.61
CA VAL A 148 30.49 -13.40 -58.40
C VAL A 148 31.97 -13.47 -58.05
N SER A 149 32.31 -13.55 -56.76
CA SER A 149 33.72 -13.61 -56.30
C SER A 149 34.39 -14.98 -56.46
N GLY A 150 33.62 -16.03 -56.74
CA GLY A 150 34.12 -17.40 -56.93
C GLY A 150 34.48 -18.13 -55.64
N PHE A 151 34.03 -17.63 -54.47
CA PHE A 151 34.20 -18.33 -53.19
C PHE A 151 33.11 -19.41 -52.99
N PRO A 152 33.39 -20.50 -52.25
CA PRO A 152 32.40 -21.54 -52.00
C PRO A 152 31.15 -20.99 -51.30
N GLN A 153 29.98 -21.39 -51.79
CA GLN A 153 28.69 -21.01 -51.18
C GLN A 153 28.53 -21.60 -49.78
N VAL A 154 27.85 -20.87 -48.91
CA VAL A 154 27.41 -21.32 -47.58
C VAL A 154 26.30 -22.36 -47.75
N GLN A 155 26.43 -23.49 -47.06
CA GLN A 155 25.59 -24.68 -47.23
C GLN A 155 24.52 -24.75 -46.13
N GLY A 156 23.47 -23.92 -46.25
CA GLY A 156 22.32 -23.93 -45.34
C GLY A 156 22.21 -22.71 -44.43
N ALA A 157 20.98 -22.41 -43.99
CA ALA A 157 20.65 -21.27 -43.16
C ALA A 157 21.14 -21.44 -41.72
N GLU A 158 21.37 -22.67 -41.26
CA GLU A 158 21.82 -22.98 -39.90
C GLU A 158 23.20 -22.37 -39.60
N ILE A 159 24.07 -22.29 -40.62
CA ILE A 159 25.39 -21.64 -40.50
C ILE A 159 25.20 -20.11 -40.35
N ILE A 160 24.25 -19.54 -41.08
CA ILE A 160 23.92 -18.11 -40.99
C ILE A 160 23.33 -17.78 -39.62
N GLU A 161 22.44 -18.61 -39.07
CA GLU A 161 21.89 -18.44 -37.73
C GLU A 161 22.97 -18.42 -36.63
N GLN A 162 23.96 -19.30 -36.73
CA GLN A 162 25.10 -19.32 -35.80
C GLN A 162 25.92 -18.03 -35.86
N GLU A 163 26.20 -17.53 -37.06
CA GLU A 163 26.89 -16.25 -37.24
C GLU A 163 26.02 -15.06 -36.80
N LEU A 164 24.71 -15.08 -37.05
CA LEU A 164 23.77 -14.06 -36.55
C LEU A 164 23.73 -14.02 -35.02
N SER A 165 23.81 -15.16 -34.34
CA SER A 165 23.98 -15.21 -32.87
C SER A 165 25.30 -14.56 -32.43
N ALA A 166 26.39 -14.75 -33.17
CA ALA A 166 27.65 -14.04 -32.94
C ALA A 166 27.55 -12.53 -33.24
N ARG A 167 26.74 -12.12 -34.23
CA ARG A 167 26.45 -10.71 -34.53
C ARG A 167 25.58 -10.03 -33.48
N ARG A 168 24.53 -10.68 -32.97
CA ARG A 168 23.72 -10.15 -31.86
C ARG A 168 24.58 -9.84 -30.62
N ARG A 169 25.52 -10.72 -30.28
CA ARG A 169 26.50 -10.47 -29.20
C ARG A 169 27.35 -9.22 -29.48
N ALA A 170 27.77 -8.99 -30.71
CA ALA A 170 28.52 -7.80 -31.09
C ALA A 170 27.67 -6.52 -31.03
N TYR A 171 26.41 -6.59 -31.47
CA TYR A 171 25.46 -5.46 -31.38
C TYR A 171 25.20 -5.08 -29.93
N ARG A 172 25.03 -6.06 -29.05
CA ARG A 172 24.91 -5.82 -27.62
C ARG A 172 26.13 -5.09 -27.06
N VAL A 173 27.34 -5.50 -27.46
CA VAL A 173 28.57 -4.82 -27.04
C VAL A 173 28.64 -3.39 -27.57
N ALA A 174 28.22 -3.13 -28.80
CA ALA A 174 28.16 -1.78 -29.35
C ALA A 174 27.19 -0.87 -28.57
N LEU A 175 25.98 -1.38 -28.27
CA LEU A 175 24.99 -0.68 -27.44
C LEU A 175 25.48 -0.44 -26.02
N LYS A 176 26.11 -1.44 -25.42
CA LYS A 176 26.72 -1.32 -24.11
C LYS A 176 27.80 -0.24 -24.09
N ASN A 177 28.72 -0.27 -25.05
CA ASN A 177 29.78 0.74 -25.13
C ASN A 177 29.22 2.15 -25.29
N LEU A 178 28.14 2.32 -26.07
CA LEU A 178 27.41 3.58 -26.18
C LEU A 178 26.83 4.04 -24.83
N LEU A 179 26.22 3.13 -24.07
CA LEU A 179 25.69 3.45 -22.75
C LEU A 179 26.81 3.79 -21.75
N ASP A 180 27.92 3.05 -21.79
CA ASP A 180 29.09 3.26 -20.94
C ASP A 180 29.78 4.63 -21.15
N THR A 181 29.53 5.31 -22.28
CA THR A 181 30.03 6.69 -22.48
C THR A 181 29.19 7.75 -21.76
N MET A 182 28.02 7.39 -21.23
CA MET A 182 27.11 8.33 -20.56
C MET A 182 27.43 8.47 -19.08
N GLU A 183 27.11 9.64 -18.52
CA GLU A 183 27.06 9.80 -17.06
C GLU A 183 26.04 8.83 -16.43
N PRO A 184 26.31 8.26 -15.24
CA PRO A 184 25.50 7.17 -14.68
C PRO A 184 24.00 7.46 -14.60
N ALA A 185 23.60 8.68 -14.20
CA ALA A 185 22.20 9.07 -14.12
C ALA A 185 21.50 9.02 -15.49
N ARG A 186 22.21 9.45 -16.54
CA ARG A 186 21.70 9.45 -17.91
C ARG A 186 21.66 8.05 -18.51
N LEU A 187 22.63 7.20 -18.18
CA LEU A 187 22.61 5.78 -18.54
C LEU A 187 21.34 5.11 -18.00
N ILE A 188 21.07 5.28 -16.70
CA ILE A 188 19.89 4.71 -16.04
C ILE A 188 18.59 5.23 -16.67
N GLU A 189 18.52 6.55 -16.94
CA GLU A 189 17.37 7.16 -17.62
C GLU A 189 17.16 6.58 -19.02
N THR A 190 18.25 6.40 -19.79
CA THR A 190 18.21 5.81 -21.13
C THR A 190 17.78 4.35 -21.10
N MET A 191 18.36 3.54 -20.21
CA MET A 191 17.96 2.14 -20.03
C MET A 191 16.49 2.01 -19.62
N THR A 192 16.02 2.86 -18.71
CA THR A 192 14.62 2.89 -18.30
C THR A 192 13.70 3.19 -19.48
N GLU A 193 14.04 4.20 -20.28
CA GLU A 193 13.21 4.58 -21.43
C GLU A 193 13.23 3.53 -22.55
N VAL A 194 14.39 2.89 -22.81
CA VAL A 194 14.52 1.79 -23.77
C VAL A 194 13.61 0.63 -23.38
N VAL A 195 13.73 0.13 -22.15
CA VAL A 195 12.94 -1.03 -21.69
C VAL A 195 11.46 -0.66 -21.66
N ARG A 196 11.10 0.51 -21.15
CA ARG A 196 9.70 0.96 -21.09
C ARG A 196 9.05 1.02 -22.48
N ARG A 197 9.75 1.54 -23.50
CA ARG A 197 9.24 1.63 -24.88
C ARG A 197 9.12 0.27 -25.56
N THR A 198 10.12 -0.59 -25.38
CA THR A 198 10.19 -1.89 -26.05
C THR A 198 9.25 -2.93 -25.45
N THR A 199 8.81 -2.72 -24.21
CA THR A 199 7.91 -3.64 -23.48
C THR A 199 6.50 -3.11 -23.25
N ASP A 200 6.15 -1.92 -23.75
CA ASP A 200 4.91 -1.21 -23.37
C ASP A 200 4.73 -1.13 -21.84
N GLY A 201 5.81 -0.75 -21.14
CA GLY A 201 5.83 -0.72 -19.67
C GLY A 201 5.70 -2.09 -19.02
N GLY A 202 6.27 -3.13 -19.62
CA GLY A 202 6.29 -4.51 -19.14
C GLY A 202 5.08 -5.36 -19.51
N ARG A 203 4.26 -4.92 -20.48
CA ARG A 203 3.07 -5.64 -20.97
C ARG A 203 3.36 -6.57 -22.15
N THR A 204 4.43 -6.31 -22.90
CA THR A 204 4.85 -7.11 -24.05
C THR A 204 6.32 -7.51 -23.93
N HIS A 205 6.70 -8.66 -24.49
CA HIS A 205 8.10 -9.05 -24.57
C HIS A 205 8.92 -8.06 -25.39
N ALA A 206 10.16 -7.80 -24.94
CA ALA A 206 11.12 -6.99 -25.68
C ALA A 206 11.77 -7.84 -26.80
N PRO A 207 12.38 -7.20 -27.82
CA PRO A 207 13.29 -7.90 -28.74
C PRO A 207 14.46 -8.55 -27.99
N MET A 208 14.99 -9.67 -28.50
CA MET A 208 16.04 -10.44 -27.80
C MET A 208 17.29 -9.62 -27.49
N LEU A 209 17.64 -8.68 -28.35
CA LEU A 209 18.80 -7.80 -28.14
C LEU A 209 18.65 -6.91 -26.91
N ILE A 210 17.42 -6.48 -26.59
CA ILE A 210 17.13 -5.66 -25.41
C ILE A 210 17.20 -6.50 -24.15
N ASP A 211 16.64 -7.71 -24.17
CA ASP A 211 16.75 -8.64 -23.03
C ASP A 211 18.23 -8.96 -22.72
N ASP A 212 19.03 -9.29 -23.75
CA ASP A 212 20.47 -9.55 -23.58
C ASP A 212 21.21 -8.32 -23.01
N LEU A 213 20.78 -7.10 -23.36
CA LEU A 213 21.34 -5.84 -22.87
C LEU A 213 20.96 -5.57 -21.42
N VAL A 214 19.71 -5.81 -21.03
CA VAL A 214 19.24 -5.70 -19.64
C VAL A 214 19.95 -6.72 -18.74
N ASP A 215 20.13 -7.96 -19.21
CA ASP A 215 20.88 -8.98 -18.45
C ASP A 215 22.34 -8.53 -18.20
N SER A 216 22.96 -7.82 -19.16
CA SER A 216 24.31 -7.26 -18.98
C SER A 216 24.30 -6.10 -17.96
N TYR A 217 23.29 -5.24 -18.03
CA TYR A 217 23.09 -4.14 -17.08
C TYR A 217 22.85 -4.65 -15.64
N GLU A 218 22.08 -5.73 -15.48
CA GLU A 218 21.83 -6.37 -14.18
C GLU A 218 23.15 -6.84 -13.53
N VAL A 219 24.01 -7.50 -14.29
CA VAL A 219 25.32 -7.97 -13.81
C VAL A 219 26.18 -6.79 -13.33
N GLU A 220 26.21 -5.69 -14.08
CA GLU A 220 27.07 -4.54 -13.75
C GLU A 220 26.54 -3.71 -12.58
N THR A 221 25.22 -3.67 -12.41
CA THR A 221 24.57 -2.93 -11.31
C THR A 221 24.42 -3.73 -10.03
N GLN A 222 24.67 -5.05 -10.07
CA GLN A 222 24.52 -5.97 -8.93
C GLN A 222 25.24 -5.48 -7.67
N GLY A 223 26.48 -5.00 -7.80
CA GLY A 223 27.27 -4.52 -6.65
C GLY A 223 26.66 -3.28 -5.98
N PHE A 224 26.10 -2.35 -6.77
CA PHE A 224 25.40 -1.18 -6.26
C PHE A 224 24.10 -1.58 -5.57
N LEU A 225 23.27 -2.40 -6.23
CA LEU A 225 21.98 -2.84 -5.72
C LEU A 225 22.13 -3.64 -4.41
N GLN A 226 23.15 -4.48 -4.31
CA GLN A 226 23.42 -5.23 -3.08
C GLN A 226 23.82 -4.31 -1.92
N LYS A 227 24.65 -3.28 -2.18
CA LYS A 227 25.04 -2.30 -1.17
C LYS A 227 23.86 -1.46 -0.70
N GLU A 228 23.03 -0.99 -1.63
CA GLU A 228 21.84 -0.21 -1.27
C GLU A 228 20.80 -1.08 -0.54
N ALA A 229 20.65 -2.37 -0.89
CA ALA A 229 19.81 -3.30 -0.13
C ALA A 229 20.31 -3.48 1.32
N GLN A 230 21.62 -3.60 1.53
CA GLN A 230 22.20 -3.62 2.88
C GLN A 230 21.93 -2.33 3.65
N ASN A 231 21.96 -1.18 2.98
CA ASN A 231 21.59 0.12 3.58
C ASN A 231 20.10 0.14 3.98
N VAL A 232 19.22 -0.40 3.13
CA VAL A 232 17.79 -0.59 3.46
C VAL A 232 17.63 -1.44 4.71
N SER A 233 18.23 -2.62 4.77
CA SER A 233 18.12 -3.52 5.94
C SER A 233 18.67 -2.87 7.21
N ALA A 234 19.77 -2.12 7.12
CA ALA A 234 20.33 -1.40 8.26
C ALA A 234 19.41 -0.28 8.78
N LEU A 235 18.72 0.43 7.89
CA LEU A 235 17.74 1.46 8.25
C LEU A 235 16.46 0.85 8.81
N ILE A 236 16.01 -0.29 8.28
CA ILE A 236 14.88 -1.05 8.82
C ILE A 236 15.18 -1.48 10.26
N LYS A 237 16.37 -2.01 10.52
CA LYS A 237 16.80 -2.37 11.89
C LYS A 237 16.78 -1.16 12.83
N GLN A 238 17.34 -0.03 12.41
CA GLN A 238 17.32 1.20 13.20
C GLN A 238 15.89 1.68 13.49
N ALA A 239 14.99 1.61 12.50
CA ALA A 239 13.59 2.00 12.68
C ALA A 239 12.89 1.11 13.70
N ARG A 240 13.09 -0.21 13.64
CA ARG A 240 12.58 -1.17 14.64
C ARG A 240 13.09 -0.86 16.05
N GLU A 241 14.39 -0.58 16.20
CA GLU A 241 14.99 -0.22 17.49
C GLU A 241 14.50 1.14 18.02
N ALA A 242 14.14 2.07 17.14
CA ALA A 242 13.59 3.37 17.50
C ALA A 242 12.09 3.33 17.81
N ALA A 243 11.35 2.36 17.29
CA ALA A 243 9.90 2.30 17.39
C ALA A 243 9.34 2.32 18.83
N PRO A 244 9.96 1.69 19.85
CA PRO A 244 9.53 1.84 21.24
C PRO A 244 9.54 3.29 21.77
N ARG A 245 10.29 4.20 21.13
CA ARG A 245 10.37 5.62 21.49
C ARG A 245 9.33 6.51 20.77
N GLY A 246 8.47 5.92 19.95
CA GLY A 246 7.39 6.62 19.26
C GLY A 246 7.75 7.18 17.88
N ALA A 247 6.72 7.68 17.19
CA ALA A 247 6.76 8.19 15.82
C ALA A 247 7.90 9.20 15.56
N LEU A 248 8.08 10.17 16.45
CA LEU A 248 9.10 11.22 16.30
C LEU A 248 10.53 10.68 16.21
N ALA A 249 10.81 9.52 16.82
CA ALA A 249 12.12 8.88 16.74
C ALA A 249 12.31 8.07 15.45
N VAL A 250 11.21 7.63 14.84
CA VAL A 250 11.18 6.77 13.64
C VAL A 250 11.20 7.61 12.35
N ASP A 251 10.50 8.74 12.32
CA ASP A 251 10.32 9.56 11.10
C ASP A 251 11.65 9.94 10.40
N PRO A 252 12.70 10.40 11.09
CA PRO A 252 13.98 10.72 10.43
C PRO A 252 14.71 9.50 9.85
N ILE A 253 14.39 8.30 10.33
CA ILE A 253 14.92 7.03 9.78
C ILE A 253 14.14 6.68 8.53
N LEU A 254 12.81 6.84 8.54
CA LEU A 254 11.97 6.62 7.35
C LEU A 254 12.31 7.60 6.22
N ASP A 255 12.64 8.86 6.53
CA ASP A 255 13.09 9.83 5.53
C ASP A 255 14.39 9.38 4.83
N ARG A 256 15.30 8.75 5.57
CA ARG A 256 16.53 8.18 5.01
C ARG A 256 16.25 6.90 4.23
N LEU A 257 15.38 6.04 4.76
CA LEU A 257 14.97 4.81 4.11
C LEU A 257 14.30 5.09 2.76
N GLU A 258 13.42 6.09 2.70
CA GLU A 258 12.77 6.51 1.46
C GLU A 258 13.79 6.94 0.39
N LYS A 259 14.82 7.71 0.76
CA LYS A 259 15.87 8.13 -0.17
C LYS A 259 16.67 6.94 -0.71
N VAL A 260 17.11 6.05 0.17
CA VAL A 260 17.86 4.84 -0.20
C VAL A 260 17.00 3.93 -1.08
N ALA A 261 15.74 3.70 -0.71
CA ALA A 261 14.81 2.87 -1.49
C ALA A 261 14.53 3.46 -2.88
N ARG A 262 14.38 4.79 -3.01
CA ARG A 262 14.21 5.45 -4.31
C ARG A 262 15.46 5.36 -5.19
N ASN A 263 16.64 5.50 -4.61
CA ASN A 263 17.91 5.33 -5.33
C ASN A 263 18.08 3.89 -5.82
N TRP A 264 17.82 2.92 -4.93
CA TRP A 264 17.81 1.50 -5.24
C TRP A 264 16.84 1.20 -6.40
N HIS A 265 15.60 1.68 -6.28
CA HIS A 265 14.55 1.47 -7.28
C HIS A 265 14.90 2.07 -8.63
N GLY A 266 15.47 3.29 -8.67
CA GLY A 266 15.86 3.94 -9.92
C GLY A 266 16.82 3.09 -10.76
N VAL A 267 17.80 2.43 -10.11
CA VAL A 267 18.73 1.52 -10.79
C VAL A 267 18.07 0.19 -11.14
N ALA A 268 17.18 -0.33 -10.29
CA ALA A 268 16.51 -1.61 -10.51
C ALA A 268 15.35 -1.55 -11.53
N LEU A 269 14.79 -0.37 -11.81
CA LEU A 269 13.58 -0.21 -12.62
C LEU A 269 13.68 -0.87 -14.02
N PRO A 270 14.75 -0.69 -14.82
CA PRO A 270 14.87 -1.40 -16.10
C PRO A 270 14.82 -2.93 -15.96
N ILE A 271 15.42 -3.46 -14.90
CA ILE A 271 15.46 -4.90 -14.60
C ILE A 271 14.07 -5.39 -14.20
N LEU A 272 13.37 -4.64 -13.33
CA LEU A 272 12.01 -4.91 -12.90
C LEU A 272 11.03 -4.95 -14.07
N THR A 273 11.07 -3.94 -14.95
CA THR A 273 10.19 -3.87 -16.12
C THR A 273 10.45 -5.00 -17.11
N SER A 274 11.73 -5.36 -17.36
CA SER A 274 12.08 -6.51 -18.19
C SER A 274 11.68 -7.85 -17.54
N ALA A 275 11.87 -8.01 -16.23
CA ALA A 275 11.45 -9.23 -15.53
C ALA A 275 9.93 -9.43 -15.63
N MET A 276 9.16 -8.36 -15.40
CA MET A 276 7.70 -8.34 -15.55
C MET A 276 7.28 -8.69 -16.97
N SER A 277 7.91 -8.10 -17.99
CA SER A 277 7.60 -8.39 -19.39
C SER A 277 7.83 -9.86 -19.74
N ARG A 278 8.86 -10.49 -19.16
CA ARG A 278 9.21 -11.90 -19.34
C ARG A 278 8.36 -12.87 -18.47
N GLY A 279 7.48 -12.36 -17.60
CA GLY A 279 6.74 -13.18 -16.65
C GLY A 279 7.64 -13.84 -15.60
N THR A 280 8.77 -13.21 -15.28
CA THR A 280 9.77 -13.68 -14.32
C THR A 280 9.85 -12.73 -13.13
N VAL A 281 10.51 -13.17 -12.05
CA VAL A 281 10.65 -12.37 -10.82
C VAL A 281 12.12 -12.06 -10.56
N HIS A 282 12.45 -10.78 -10.43
CA HIS A 282 13.75 -10.35 -9.91
C HIS A 282 13.78 -10.48 -8.38
N ARG A 283 14.31 -11.60 -7.89
CA ARG A 283 14.30 -11.96 -6.46
C ARG A 283 14.87 -10.87 -5.53
N PRO A 284 16.00 -10.21 -5.84
CA PRO A 284 16.52 -9.15 -4.97
C PRO A 284 15.53 -7.98 -4.77
N SER A 285 14.75 -7.61 -5.79
CA SER A 285 13.69 -6.61 -5.65
C SER A 285 12.59 -7.08 -4.70
N GLN A 286 12.14 -8.33 -4.90
CA GLN A 286 11.06 -8.92 -4.13
C GLN A 286 11.44 -9.04 -2.65
N ASP A 287 12.64 -9.51 -2.34
CA ASP A 287 13.14 -9.62 -0.97
C ASP A 287 13.22 -8.25 -0.28
N THR A 288 13.75 -7.24 -0.98
CA THR A 288 13.83 -5.87 -0.48
C THR A 288 12.44 -5.29 -0.18
N ALA A 289 11.48 -5.49 -1.09
CA ALA A 289 10.10 -5.04 -0.91
C ALA A 289 9.42 -5.73 0.28
N TRP A 290 9.61 -7.04 0.44
CA TRP A 290 9.06 -7.78 1.57
C TRP A 290 9.67 -7.38 2.91
N GLU A 291 10.97 -7.10 2.96
CA GLU A 291 11.63 -6.62 4.18
C GLU A 291 11.04 -5.26 4.63
N MET A 292 10.91 -4.33 3.68
CA MET A 292 10.31 -3.01 3.92
C MET A 292 8.83 -3.11 4.30
N ARG A 293 8.05 -3.99 3.67
CA ARG A 293 6.66 -4.28 4.09
C ARG A 293 6.64 -4.81 5.53
N GLY A 294 7.57 -5.70 5.88
CA GLY A 294 7.73 -6.21 7.24
C GLY A 294 7.94 -5.10 8.28
N LEU A 295 8.66 -4.03 7.93
CA LEU A 295 8.76 -2.84 8.79
C LEU A 295 7.40 -2.15 8.95
N SER A 296 6.66 -1.90 7.86
CA SER A 296 5.32 -1.27 7.90
C SER A 296 4.38 -2.02 8.86
N LEU A 297 4.33 -3.35 8.73
CA LEU A 297 3.53 -4.21 9.60
C LEU A 297 3.95 -4.12 11.07
N THR A 298 5.26 -4.09 11.34
CA THR A 298 5.79 -3.97 12.72
C THR A 298 5.40 -2.63 13.34
N LEU A 299 5.56 -1.53 12.59
CA LEU A 299 5.22 -0.18 13.06
C LEU A 299 3.73 -0.07 13.43
N ASN A 300 2.84 -0.63 12.62
CA ASN A 300 1.41 -0.62 12.93
C ASN A 300 1.05 -1.59 14.06
N ASN A 301 1.37 -2.87 13.91
CA ASN A 301 0.81 -3.93 14.74
C ASN A 301 1.42 -3.95 16.16
N GLU A 302 2.69 -3.60 16.30
CA GLU A 302 3.39 -3.64 17.59
C GLU A 302 3.44 -2.27 18.28
N HIS A 303 3.40 -1.18 17.49
CA HIS A 303 3.61 0.17 18.02
C HIS A 303 2.47 1.16 17.75
N GLY A 304 1.38 0.75 17.09
CA GLY A 304 0.22 1.60 16.80
C GLY A 304 0.54 2.80 15.89
N MET A 305 1.65 2.76 15.15
CA MET A 305 2.12 3.85 14.30
C MET A 305 1.44 3.81 12.93
N LEU A 306 0.12 3.98 12.92
CA LEU A 306 -0.73 3.86 11.74
C LEU A 306 -0.28 4.76 10.59
N ASN A 307 0.11 6.00 10.88
CA ASN A 307 0.56 6.97 9.86
C ASN A 307 1.89 6.60 9.23
N GLN A 308 2.84 6.08 10.01
CA GLN A 308 4.14 5.62 9.51
C GLN A 308 3.99 4.37 8.64
N ALA A 309 3.14 3.44 9.06
CA ALA A 309 2.82 2.25 8.27
C ALA A 309 2.15 2.62 6.94
N ASP A 310 1.15 3.51 6.97
CA ASP A 310 0.49 4.03 5.77
C ASP A 310 1.46 4.74 4.81
N ARG A 311 2.35 5.59 5.35
CA ARG A 311 3.42 6.23 4.57
C ARG A 311 4.32 5.20 3.88
N MET A 312 4.73 4.16 4.61
CA MET A 312 5.56 3.09 4.06
C MET A 312 4.82 2.27 2.99
N THR A 313 3.57 1.92 3.23
CA THR A 313 2.73 1.19 2.26
C THR A 313 2.55 2.00 0.98
N HIS A 314 2.29 3.31 1.08
CA HIS A 314 2.23 4.20 -0.08
C HIS A 314 3.55 4.27 -0.86
N LEU A 315 4.69 4.41 -0.16
CA LEU A 315 6.00 4.39 -0.80
C LEU A 315 6.23 3.08 -1.55
N LEU A 316 5.94 1.94 -0.92
CA LEU A 316 6.14 0.62 -1.51
C LEU A 316 5.29 0.40 -2.76
N ARG A 317 4.04 0.86 -2.77
CA ARG A 317 3.17 0.80 -3.95
C ARG A 317 3.70 1.63 -5.13
N GLN A 318 4.43 2.70 -4.85
CA GLN A 318 5.07 3.52 -5.89
C GLN A 318 6.34 2.87 -6.44
N LEU A 319 7.11 2.17 -5.61
CA LEU A 319 8.43 1.63 -5.98
C LEU A 319 8.41 0.20 -6.51
N PHE A 320 7.33 -0.56 -6.29
CA PHE A 320 7.31 -1.98 -6.63
C PHE A 320 6.03 -2.38 -7.38
N ALA A 321 5.52 -1.49 -8.22
CA ALA A 321 4.33 -1.74 -9.04
C ALA A 321 4.56 -2.86 -10.06
N GLU A 322 5.81 -3.08 -10.46
CA GLU A 322 6.28 -4.09 -11.40
C GLU A 322 6.37 -5.51 -10.79
N LEU A 323 6.03 -5.66 -9.50
CA LEU A 323 5.99 -6.93 -8.79
C LEU A 323 4.53 -7.29 -8.44
N PRO A 324 3.84 -8.12 -9.25
CA PRO A 324 2.40 -8.38 -9.09
C PRO A 324 2.00 -8.85 -7.68
N ASP A 325 2.71 -9.86 -7.14
CA ASP A 325 2.42 -10.43 -5.81
C ASP A 325 2.59 -9.38 -4.69
N VAL A 326 3.60 -8.51 -4.83
CA VAL A 326 3.86 -7.43 -3.87
C VAL A 326 2.78 -6.35 -3.99
N ALA A 327 2.43 -5.95 -5.21
CA ALA A 327 1.43 -4.94 -5.48
C ALA A 327 0.05 -5.35 -4.95
N GLU A 328 -0.34 -6.63 -5.11
CA GLU A 328 -1.58 -7.18 -4.56
C GLU A 328 -1.58 -7.07 -3.02
N LYS A 329 -0.52 -7.55 -2.36
CA LYS A 329 -0.43 -7.50 -0.89
C LYS A 329 -0.39 -6.09 -0.32
N LEU A 330 0.26 -5.16 -1.01
CA LEU A 330 0.23 -3.75 -0.59
C LEU A 330 -1.14 -3.09 -0.83
N GLY A 331 -1.92 -3.59 -1.79
CA GLY A 331 -3.32 -3.22 -1.97
C GLY A 331 -4.16 -3.64 -0.76
N GLU A 332 -4.08 -4.91 -0.36
CA GLU A 332 -4.73 -5.43 0.85
C GLU A 332 -4.32 -4.65 2.10
N ASP A 333 -3.02 -4.37 2.27
CA ASP A 333 -2.50 -3.61 3.39
C ASP A 333 -3.08 -2.18 3.43
N ALA A 334 -3.14 -1.50 2.28
CA ALA A 334 -3.71 -0.15 2.20
C ALA A 334 -5.19 -0.13 2.58
N GLU A 335 -5.98 -1.09 2.11
CA GLU A 335 -7.39 -1.22 2.48
C GLU A 335 -7.57 -1.49 3.98
N ALA A 336 -6.73 -2.33 4.56
CA ALA A 336 -6.73 -2.62 6.00
C ALA A 336 -6.41 -1.37 6.84
N LEU A 337 -5.37 -0.62 6.46
CA LEU A 337 -4.96 0.62 7.14
C LEU A 337 -6.05 1.70 7.05
N ASP A 338 -6.70 1.84 5.89
CA ASP A 338 -7.85 2.73 5.74
C ASP A 338 -9.04 2.31 6.63
N GLY A 339 -9.29 1.00 6.74
CA GLY A 339 -10.30 0.45 7.65
C GLY A 339 -10.02 0.83 9.11
N LEU A 340 -8.77 0.70 9.55
CA LEU A 340 -8.35 1.08 10.90
C LEU A 340 -8.52 2.58 11.16
N ARG A 341 -8.19 3.44 10.17
CA ARG A 341 -8.43 4.90 10.28
C ARG A 341 -9.90 5.22 10.45
N ARG A 342 -10.77 4.64 9.63
CA ARG A 342 -12.22 4.86 9.72
C ARG A 342 -12.78 4.42 11.07
N GLN A 343 -12.34 3.28 11.59
CA GLN A 343 -12.76 2.82 12.92
C GLN A 343 -12.31 3.77 14.03
N ALA A 344 -11.09 4.30 13.97
CA ALA A 344 -10.60 5.27 14.94
C ALA A 344 -11.41 6.58 14.90
N ASP A 345 -11.72 7.08 13.70
CA ASP A 345 -12.54 8.28 13.51
C ASP A 345 -13.98 8.08 13.99
N GLU A 346 -14.58 6.94 13.71
CA GLU A 346 -15.92 6.58 14.19
C GLU A 346 -15.96 6.47 15.71
N GLN A 347 -14.96 5.83 16.32
CA GLN A 347 -14.83 5.76 17.78
C GLN A 347 -14.69 7.14 18.40
N ALA A 348 -13.87 8.02 17.80
CA ALA A 348 -13.71 9.39 18.28
C ALA A 348 -15.03 10.18 18.20
N ARG A 349 -15.75 10.09 17.07
CA ARG A 349 -17.06 10.73 16.90
C ARG A 349 -18.11 10.19 17.87
N ASN A 350 -18.17 8.88 18.06
CA ASN A 350 -19.10 8.26 18.99
C ASN A 350 -18.81 8.67 20.43
N ASN A 351 -17.53 8.75 20.82
CA ASN A 351 -17.12 9.27 22.12
C ASN A 351 -17.54 10.73 22.28
N GLU A 352 -17.21 11.61 21.33
CA GLU A 352 -17.62 13.02 21.39
C GLU A 352 -19.14 13.20 21.48
N GLN A 353 -19.89 12.42 20.71
CA GLN A 353 -21.36 12.45 20.75
C GLN A 353 -21.86 12.01 22.13
N TRP A 354 -21.36 10.90 22.66
CA TRP A 354 -21.71 10.44 23.99
C TRP A 354 -21.39 11.47 25.07
N GLU A 355 -20.20 12.08 25.02
CA GLU A 355 -19.79 13.14 25.97
C GLU A 355 -20.76 14.33 25.94
N ARG A 356 -21.19 14.76 24.75
CA ARG A 356 -22.19 15.83 24.59
C ARG A 356 -23.55 15.41 25.15
N GLU A 357 -23.98 14.19 24.87
CA GLU A 357 -25.28 13.68 25.31
C GLU A 357 -25.37 13.53 26.84
N ILE A 358 -24.28 13.19 27.52
CA ILE A 358 -24.27 13.02 28.98
C ILE A 358 -23.91 14.28 29.76
N THR A 359 -23.45 15.34 29.09
CA THR A 359 -23.04 16.57 29.77
C THR A 359 -24.22 17.49 30.02
N PHE A 360 -24.42 17.87 31.28
CA PHE A 360 -25.43 18.85 31.70
C PHE A 360 -24.88 19.72 32.83
N ARG A 361 -25.22 21.00 32.86
CA ARG A 361 -24.81 21.96 33.90
C ARG A 361 -25.90 23.00 34.16
N ALA A 362 -26.17 23.29 35.43
CA ALA A 362 -27.08 24.36 35.83
C ALA A 362 -26.72 24.95 37.21
N ASP A 363 -26.99 26.23 37.39
CA ASP A 363 -26.92 26.89 38.70
C ASP A 363 -28.22 26.66 39.48
N VAL A 364 -28.11 26.22 40.73
CA VAL A 364 -29.23 25.93 41.62
C VAL A 364 -29.14 26.80 42.86
N GLY A 365 -30.13 27.68 43.06
CA GLY A 365 -30.22 28.59 44.22
C GLY A 365 -30.68 30.00 43.85
N LEU A 366 -31.20 30.75 44.81
CA LEU A 366 -31.72 32.12 44.60
C LEU A 366 -30.67 33.20 44.93
N LEU A 367 -30.06 33.14 46.11
CA LEU A 367 -29.06 34.12 46.59
C LEU A 367 -27.63 33.57 46.55
N PHE A 368 -27.47 32.28 46.87
CA PHE A 368 -26.21 31.54 46.73
C PHE A 368 -26.45 30.42 45.73
N LYS A 369 -25.77 30.48 44.57
CA LYS A 369 -25.90 29.51 43.50
C LYS A 369 -24.86 28.41 43.68
N GLU A 370 -25.33 27.18 43.73
CA GLU A 370 -24.51 25.98 43.72
C GLU A 370 -24.63 25.30 42.36
N GLU A 371 -23.52 24.81 41.84
CA GLU A 371 -23.51 24.17 40.53
C GLU A 371 -23.92 22.71 40.61
N LEU A 372 -24.95 22.33 39.85
CA LEU A 372 -25.29 20.96 39.54
C LEU A 372 -24.74 20.62 38.15
N ALA A 373 -23.82 19.67 38.07
CA ALA A 373 -23.25 19.24 36.80
C ALA A 373 -23.05 17.72 36.70
N ILE A 374 -23.17 17.18 35.50
CA ILE A 374 -22.79 15.81 35.14
C ILE A 374 -22.03 15.87 33.81
N SER A 375 -20.98 15.07 33.70
CA SER A 375 -20.07 15.00 32.54
C SER A 375 -19.30 13.66 32.59
N PRO A 376 -18.47 13.32 31.59
CA PRO A 376 -17.62 12.12 31.63
C PRO A 376 -16.75 12.02 32.90
N ARG A 377 -16.40 13.16 33.51
CA ARG A 377 -15.58 13.20 34.73
C ARG A 377 -16.34 12.76 35.99
N GLY A 378 -17.66 12.84 35.99
CA GLY A 378 -18.49 12.57 37.16
C GLY A 378 -19.62 13.58 37.38
N ILE A 379 -20.34 13.38 38.48
CA ILE A 379 -21.40 14.27 38.97
C ILE A 379 -20.81 15.23 40.00
N ARG A 380 -21.09 16.53 39.86
CA ARG A 380 -20.69 17.60 40.80
C ARG A 380 -21.90 18.29 41.40
N TRP A 381 -21.87 18.48 42.72
CA TRP A 381 -22.89 19.20 43.47
C TRP A 381 -22.36 19.63 44.85
N LYS A 382 -22.56 20.91 45.23
CA LYS A 382 -22.15 21.51 46.52
C LYS A 382 -20.71 21.18 46.95
N GLY A 383 -19.76 21.33 46.02
CA GLY A 383 -18.34 21.02 46.24
C GLY A 383 -17.98 19.54 46.26
N GLY A 384 -18.96 18.62 46.21
CA GLY A 384 -18.72 17.18 46.09
C GLY A 384 -18.54 16.74 44.64
N HIS A 385 -17.81 15.63 44.44
CA HIS A 385 -17.57 15.01 43.14
C HIS A 385 -17.70 13.48 43.25
N ILE A 386 -18.53 12.87 42.40
CA ILE A 386 -18.72 11.41 42.35
C ILE A 386 -18.44 10.92 40.92
N PRO A 387 -17.38 10.12 40.69
CA PRO A 387 -17.10 9.48 39.39
C PRO A 387 -18.30 8.66 38.89
N LEU A 388 -18.59 8.68 37.58
CA LEU A 388 -19.79 8.03 37.01
C LEU A 388 -19.83 6.51 37.25
N ASP A 389 -18.68 5.85 37.19
CA ASP A 389 -18.47 4.42 37.44
C ASP A 389 -18.74 4.04 38.89
N SER A 390 -18.51 4.95 39.84
CA SER A 390 -18.75 4.73 41.26
C SER A 390 -20.22 4.85 41.69
N VAL A 391 -21.10 5.47 40.88
CA VAL A 391 -22.51 5.67 41.25
C VAL A 391 -23.26 4.34 41.25
N THR A 392 -23.70 3.85 42.39
CA THR A 392 -24.43 2.56 42.49
C THR A 392 -25.93 2.72 42.73
N ARG A 393 -26.37 3.94 43.05
CA ARG A 393 -27.76 4.22 43.41
C ARG A 393 -28.23 5.58 42.94
N VAL A 394 -29.45 5.63 42.42
CA VAL A 394 -30.13 6.83 41.93
C VAL A 394 -31.60 6.84 42.34
N ARG A 395 -32.19 8.02 42.52
CA ARG A 395 -33.63 8.22 42.79
C ARG A 395 -34.04 9.61 42.34
N TRP A 396 -35.29 9.80 41.94
CA TRP A 396 -35.80 11.13 41.63
C TRP A 396 -37.32 11.13 41.53
N GLY A 397 -37.95 12.29 41.71
CA GLY A 397 -39.38 12.45 41.50
C GLY A 397 -39.85 13.87 41.77
N ALA A 398 -41.16 14.09 41.61
CA ALA A 398 -41.78 15.40 41.70
C ALA A 398 -43.00 15.38 42.63
N VAL A 399 -43.15 16.43 43.44
CA VAL A 399 -44.29 16.65 44.35
C VAL A 399 -45.00 17.93 43.94
N ARG A 400 -46.21 17.78 43.37
CA ARG A 400 -47.05 18.91 42.97
C ARG A 400 -47.79 19.45 44.19
N LYS A 401 -47.64 20.74 44.48
CA LYS A 401 -48.30 21.41 45.60
C LYS A 401 -49.58 22.11 45.13
N SER A 402 -50.61 22.04 45.95
CA SER A 402 -51.82 22.84 45.77
C SER A 402 -52.32 23.37 47.11
N VAL A 403 -52.91 24.56 47.08
CA VAL A 403 -53.61 25.16 48.22
C VAL A 403 -55.02 25.44 47.76
N ASN A 404 -56.03 24.87 48.44
CA ASN A 404 -57.44 24.97 48.06
C ASN A 404 -57.72 24.60 46.59
N GLY A 405 -57.00 23.60 46.05
CA GLY A 405 -57.15 23.16 44.66
C GLY A 405 -56.37 23.99 43.62
N VAL A 406 -55.73 25.10 44.02
CA VAL A 406 -54.91 25.93 43.11
C VAL A 406 -53.46 25.44 43.15
N PRO A 407 -52.83 25.07 42.01
CA PRO A 407 -51.43 24.67 41.96
C PRO A 407 -50.49 25.80 42.41
N THR A 408 -49.62 25.53 43.38
CA THR A 408 -48.64 26.51 43.92
C THR A 408 -47.20 26.22 43.50
N GLY A 409 -47.01 25.25 42.62
CA GLY A 409 -45.71 24.84 42.07
C GLY A 409 -45.41 23.36 42.29
N THR A 410 -44.25 22.93 41.80
CA THR A 410 -43.77 21.54 41.92
C THR A 410 -42.37 21.57 42.52
N ASP A 411 -42.14 20.77 43.56
CA ASP A 411 -40.80 20.50 44.06
C ASP A 411 -40.28 19.22 43.41
N TYR A 412 -39.05 19.24 42.94
CA TYR A 412 -38.38 18.11 42.32
C TYR A 412 -37.21 17.66 43.18
N THR A 413 -37.10 16.37 43.42
CA THR A 413 -35.98 15.77 44.17
C THR A 413 -35.17 14.89 43.23
N ILE A 414 -33.84 14.99 43.29
CA ILE A 414 -32.90 14.06 42.66
C ILE A 414 -31.94 13.57 43.73
N GLY A 415 -31.64 12.29 43.74
CA GLY A 415 -30.58 11.72 44.57
C GLY A 415 -29.72 10.74 43.79
N PHE A 416 -28.43 10.73 44.11
CA PHE A 416 -27.43 9.84 43.53
C PHE A 416 -26.34 9.56 44.57
N GLY A 417 -25.70 8.40 44.49
CA GLY A 417 -24.66 8.01 45.44
C GLY A 417 -23.90 6.75 45.06
N ASP A 418 -22.79 6.53 45.74
CA ASP A 418 -21.99 5.30 45.68
C ASP A 418 -22.33 4.40 46.87
N SER A 419 -21.53 3.39 47.18
CA SER A 419 -21.76 2.51 48.35
C SER A 419 -21.54 3.19 49.71
N ARG A 420 -20.86 4.34 49.77
CA ARG A 420 -20.38 4.99 51.00
C ARG A 420 -21.09 6.31 51.32
N SER A 421 -21.64 6.98 50.31
CA SER A 421 -22.20 8.32 50.39
C SER A 421 -23.37 8.50 49.42
N ASP A 422 -24.26 9.43 49.75
CA ASP A 422 -25.30 9.88 48.84
C ASP A 422 -25.47 11.40 48.90
N GLN A 423 -26.00 11.94 47.81
CA GLN A 423 -26.32 13.34 47.70
C GLN A 423 -27.77 13.50 47.28
N ARG A 424 -28.39 14.59 47.75
CA ARG A 424 -29.76 14.98 47.44
C ARG A 424 -29.79 16.41 46.93
N VAL A 425 -30.50 16.61 45.84
CA VAL A 425 -30.72 17.89 45.17
C VAL A 425 -32.22 18.18 45.20
N GLU A 426 -32.59 19.36 45.67
CA GLU A 426 -33.96 19.86 45.62
C GLU A 426 -34.03 21.00 44.60
N LEU A 427 -34.97 20.90 43.66
CA LEU A 427 -35.13 21.81 42.54
C LEU A 427 -36.57 22.32 42.47
N ARG A 428 -36.74 23.55 41.97
CA ARG A 428 -38.05 24.10 41.57
C ARG A 428 -38.16 24.33 40.06
N ASN A 429 -37.04 24.22 39.35
CA ASN A 429 -36.96 24.41 37.90
C ASN A 429 -37.09 23.05 37.20
N GLU A 430 -38.19 22.87 36.46
CA GLU A 430 -38.47 21.65 35.70
C GLU A 430 -37.44 21.39 34.59
N ALA A 431 -36.95 22.43 33.91
CA ALA A 431 -35.95 22.27 32.85
C ALA A 431 -34.62 21.75 33.42
N THR A 432 -34.21 22.26 34.60
CA THR A 432 -33.02 21.74 35.29
C THR A 432 -33.20 20.28 35.72
N TYR A 433 -34.38 19.95 36.25
CA TYR A 433 -34.71 18.58 36.66
C TYR A 433 -34.71 17.60 35.49
N SER A 434 -35.44 17.91 34.42
CA SER A 434 -35.57 17.05 33.24
C SER A 434 -34.24 16.93 32.49
N GLY A 435 -33.48 18.03 32.39
CA GLY A 435 -32.16 18.03 31.76
C GLY A 435 -31.15 17.15 32.52
N PHE A 436 -31.07 17.32 33.85
CA PHE A 436 -30.14 16.53 34.67
C PHE A 436 -30.54 15.05 34.74
N THR A 437 -31.83 14.73 34.95
CA THR A 437 -32.28 13.33 35.02
C THR A 437 -32.12 12.61 33.68
N GLY A 438 -32.32 13.31 32.56
CA GLY A 438 -32.04 12.76 31.23
C GLY A 438 -30.56 12.42 31.03
N ALA A 439 -29.66 13.31 31.47
CA ALA A 439 -28.22 13.06 31.44
C ALA A 439 -27.80 11.92 32.39
N LEU A 440 -28.36 11.89 33.61
CA LEU A 440 -28.13 10.83 34.60
C LEU A 440 -28.60 9.46 34.10
N TRP A 441 -29.71 9.42 33.34
CA TRP A 441 -30.20 8.20 32.73
C TRP A 441 -29.17 7.61 31.77
N ARG A 442 -28.69 8.42 30.82
CA ARG A 442 -27.70 8.02 29.80
C ARG A 442 -26.35 7.67 30.41
N ALA A 443 -25.89 8.44 31.38
CA ALA A 443 -24.56 8.30 31.98
C ALA A 443 -24.45 7.13 32.98
N VAL A 444 -25.53 6.83 33.72
CA VAL A 444 -25.48 5.92 34.87
C VAL A 444 -26.55 4.83 34.81
N CYS A 445 -27.80 5.19 34.53
CA CYS A 445 -28.92 4.24 34.70
C CYS A 445 -28.84 3.06 33.72
N VAL A 446 -28.39 3.29 32.49
CA VAL A 446 -28.16 2.22 31.51
C VAL A 446 -27.16 1.19 32.06
N ARG A 447 -26.02 1.64 32.61
CA ARG A 447 -25.04 0.75 33.27
C ARG A 447 -25.66 -0.04 34.42
N LEU A 448 -26.40 0.63 35.31
CA LEU A 448 -27.05 -0.03 36.44
C LEU A 448 -28.06 -1.10 36.01
N ILE A 449 -28.77 -0.91 34.89
CA ILE A 449 -29.67 -1.92 34.30
C ILE A 449 -28.88 -3.18 33.91
N PHE A 450 -27.77 -3.04 33.17
CA PHE A 450 -26.92 -4.16 32.77
C PHE A 450 -26.32 -4.89 33.98
N GLU A 451 -25.81 -4.15 34.97
CA GLU A 451 -25.27 -4.73 36.21
C GLU A 451 -26.34 -5.50 36.99
N THR A 452 -27.56 -4.94 37.09
CA THR A 452 -28.69 -5.61 37.76
C THR A 452 -29.07 -6.89 37.05
N ILE A 453 -29.12 -6.91 35.71
CA ILE A 453 -29.42 -8.10 34.92
C ILE A 453 -28.36 -9.20 35.11
N ALA A 454 -27.08 -8.84 35.01
CA ALA A 454 -25.98 -9.78 35.18
C ALA A 454 -25.97 -10.37 36.61
N ALA A 455 -26.34 -9.57 37.61
CA ALA A 455 -26.49 -10.01 38.99
C ALA A 455 -27.69 -10.96 39.19
N LEU A 456 -28.86 -10.65 38.60
CA LEU A 456 -30.04 -11.52 38.62
C LEU A 456 -29.75 -12.87 37.95
N GLU A 457 -29.02 -12.88 36.83
CA GLU A 457 -28.63 -14.13 36.14
C GLU A 457 -27.74 -15.02 37.03
N LYS A 458 -26.91 -14.41 37.89
CA LYS A 458 -26.10 -15.11 38.90
C LYS A 458 -26.88 -15.51 40.17
N GLY A 459 -28.20 -15.30 40.19
CA GLY A 459 -29.07 -15.67 41.31
C GLY A 459 -29.08 -14.67 42.47
N GLN A 460 -28.56 -13.45 42.29
CA GLN A 460 -28.71 -12.40 43.29
C GLN A 460 -30.16 -11.90 43.35
N SER A 461 -30.58 -11.39 44.51
CA SER A 461 -31.88 -10.76 44.70
C SER A 461 -31.73 -9.31 45.13
N PHE A 462 -32.70 -8.48 44.76
CA PHE A 462 -32.69 -7.04 45.02
C PHE A 462 -33.94 -6.61 45.79
N SER A 463 -33.77 -5.78 46.81
CA SER A 463 -34.88 -5.26 47.62
C SER A 463 -35.20 -3.81 47.28
N PHE A 464 -36.48 -3.52 47.04
CA PHE A 464 -37.00 -2.19 46.73
C PHE A 464 -38.23 -1.93 47.59
N GLY A 465 -38.05 -1.26 48.72
CA GLY A 465 -39.12 -1.11 49.70
C GLY A 465 -39.52 -2.48 50.27
N ASP A 466 -40.78 -2.85 50.11
CA ASP A 466 -41.33 -4.15 50.49
C ASP A 466 -41.41 -5.17 49.32
N ILE A 467 -40.78 -4.84 48.18
CA ILE A 467 -40.63 -5.72 47.01
C ILE A 467 -39.25 -6.39 47.07
N VAL A 468 -39.18 -7.71 46.93
CA VAL A 468 -37.92 -8.43 46.67
C VAL A 468 -37.98 -9.08 45.30
N VAL A 469 -36.97 -8.80 44.47
CA VAL A 469 -36.88 -9.19 43.07
C VAL A 469 -35.83 -10.27 42.91
N GLU A 470 -36.24 -11.39 42.33
CA GLU A 470 -35.38 -12.47 41.86
C GLU A 470 -35.50 -12.54 40.33
N ASN A 471 -34.68 -13.39 39.71
CA ASN A 471 -34.67 -13.48 38.26
C ASN A 471 -36.02 -13.93 37.69
N ASP A 472 -36.60 -15.00 38.25
CA ASP A 472 -37.83 -15.65 37.81
C ASP A 472 -39.07 -15.34 38.66
N ALA A 473 -38.89 -14.62 39.78
CA ALA A 473 -39.94 -14.38 40.76
C ALA A 473 -39.84 -13.00 41.43
N VAL A 474 -40.95 -12.60 42.05
CA VAL A 474 -41.04 -11.43 42.93
C VAL A 474 -41.70 -11.84 44.24
N THR A 475 -41.18 -11.38 45.36
CA THR A 475 -41.78 -11.56 46.68
C THR A 475 -42.41 -10.25 47.13
N LEU A 476 -43.71 -10.30 47.42
CA LEU A 476 -44.54 -9.16 47.84
C LEU A 476 -45.08 -9.37 49.25
N VAL A 477 -45.63 -8.32 49.86
CA VAL A 477 -46.28 -8.38 51.17
C VAL A 477 -47.78 -8.50 51.04
N ARG A 478 -48.39 -9.36 51.85
CA ARG A 478 -49.83 -9.42 52.05
C ARG A 478 -50.24 -8.50 53.18
N HIS A 479 -51.10 -7.54 52.88
CA HIS A 479 -51.64 -6.57 53.84
C HIS A 479 -52.88 -7.14 54.54
N LYS A 480 -52.74 -7.50 55.82
CA LYS A 480 -53.79 -8.03 56.72
C LYS A 480 -53.98 -7.11 57.93
N PHE A 481 -55.13 -7.20 58.60
CA PHE A 481 -55.43 -6.43 59.83
C PHE A 481 -54.47 -6.74 61.00
N MET A 482 -53.84 -7.92 61.02
CA MET A 482 -52.70 -8.24 61.90
C MET A 482 -51.71 -9.19 61.18
N GLY A 483 -50.42 -8.91 61.32
CA GLY A 483 -49.31 -9.70 60.75
C GLY A 483 -48.91 -9.33 59.31
N SER A 484 -47.66 -9.62 58.94
CA SER A 484 -47.13 -9.50 57.57
C SER A 484 -46.74 -10.86 57.03
N GLU A 485 -47.33 -11.27 55.92
CA GLU A 485 -46.99 -12.51 55.22
C GLU A 485 -46.33 -12.16 53.88
N ARG A 486 -45.18 -12.79 53.58
CA ARG A 486 -44.50 -12.62 52.29
C ARG A 486 -44.97 -13.68 51.31
N VAL A 487 -45.32 -13.26 50.09
CA VAL A 487 -45.85 -14.12 49.04
C VAL A 487 -44.91 -14.05 47.84
N ARG A 488 -44.22 -15.16 47.55
CA ARG A 488 -43.38 -15.32 46.35
C ARG A 488 -44.27 -15.68 45.15
N LEU A 489 -44.15 -14.95 44.07
CA LEU A 489 -44.99 -15.02 42.87
C LEU A 489 -44.10 -15.04 41.62
N GLY A 490 -44.50 -15.80 40.61
CA GLY A 490 -43.89 -15.69 39.28
C GLY A 490 -44.30 -14.39 38.58
N TRP A 491 -43.49 -13.92 37.63
CA TRP A 491 -43.78 -12.69 36.87
C TRP A 491 -45.12 -12.69 36.12
N HIS A 492 -45.62 -13.88 35.76
CA HIS A 492 -46.92 -14.06 35.10
C HIS A 492 -48.12 -13.83 36.02
N GLU A 493 -47.95 -13.93 37.35
CA GLU A 493 -49.02 -13.81 38.34
C GLU A 493 -49.28 -12.35 38.79
N VAL A 494 -48.42 -11.42 38.37
CA VAL A 494 -48.46 -10.04 38.85
C VAL A 494 -48.79 -9.04 37.73
N HIS A 495 -49.19 -7.84 38.14
CA HIS A 495 -49.36 -6.66 37.30
C HIS A 495 -48.68 -5.47 37.97
N VAL A 496 -48.42 -4.42 37.19
CA VAL A 496 -47.68 -3.24 37.67
C VAL A 496 -48.39 -1.94 37.32
N TRP A 497 -48.30 -0.97 38.22
CA TRP A 497 -48.84 0.37 38.03
C TRP A 497 -48.02 1.38 38.84
N SER A 498 -48.29 2.67 38.63
CA SER A 498 -47.68 3.74 39.42
C SER A 498 -48.78 4.55 40.09
N ALA A 499 -48.66 4.78 41.39
CA ALA A 499 -49.63 5.55 42.16
C ALA A 499 -48.92 6.25 43.33
N ASN A 500 -49.36 7.47 43.65
CA ASN A 500 -48.88 8.24 44.81
C ASN A 500 -47.35 8.32 44.93
N GLY A 501 -46.65 8.54 43.80
CA GLY A 501 -45.19 8.67 43.79
C GLY A 501 -44.43 7.37 44.06
N SER A 502 -45.06 6.22 43.84
CA SER A 502 -44.44 4.90 43.95
C SER A 502 -44.73 4.03 42.72
N PHE A 503 -43.80 3.12 42.43
CA PHE A 503 -44.00 1.97 41.54
C PHE A 503 -44.58 0.82 42.36
N LEU A 504 -45.65 0.18 41.88
CA LEU A 504 -46.35 -0.88 42.58
C LEU A 504 -46.37 -2.15 41.73
N ILE A 505 -46.17 -3.28 42.42
CA ILE A 505 -46.32 -4.63 41.87
C ILE A 505 -47.37 -5.33 42.73
N GLY A 506 -48.39 -5.91 42.10
CA GLY A 506 -49.48 -6.58 42.81
C GLY A 506 -49.91 -7.87 42.15
N LYS A 507 -50.40 -8.82 42.95
CA LYS A 507 -50.99 -10.06 42.42
C LYS A 507 -52.25 -9.73 41.62
N ARG A 508 -52.43 -10.35 40.45
CA ARG A 508 -53.58 -10.09 39.55
C ARG A 508 -54.92 -10.34 40.22
N ASP A 509 -55.04 -11.44 40.96
CA ASP A 509 -56.31 -11.91 41.52
C ASP A 509 -56.47 -11.63 43.03
N ASP A 510 -55.53 -10.88 43.64
CA ASP A 510 -55.56 -10.59 45.08
C ASP A 510 -55.05 -9.19 45.39
N LYS A 511 -56.00 -8.25 45.56
CA LYS A 511 -55.71 -6.84 45.86
C LYS A 511 -55.02 -6.62 47.21
N LYS A 512 -54.98 -7.63 48.09
CA LYS A 512 -54.29 -7.53 49.39
C LYS A 512 -52.81 -7.88 49.29
N VAL A 513 -52.34 -8.42 48.15
CA VAL A 513 -50.93 -8.79 47.94
C VAL A 513 -50.30 -7.80 46.97
N TYR A 514 -49.55 -6.84 47.50
CA TYR A 514 -48.81 -5.88 46.71
C TYR A 514 -47.60 -5.35 47.47
N GLY A 515 -46.61 -4.90 46.71
CA GLY A 515 -45.48 -4.12 47.22
C GLY A 515 -45.39 -2.78 46.49
N SER A 516 -44.70 -1.84 47.11
CA SER A 516 -44.48 -0.48 46.65
C SER A 516 -43.02 -0.06 46.82
N ALA A 517 -42.47 0.58 45.78
CA ALA A 517 -41.16 1.21 45.80
C ALA A 517 -41.31 2.69 45.47
N SER A 518 -40.89 3.57 46.38
CA SER A 518 -41.01 5.04 46.19
C SER A 518 -39.99 5.55 45.18
N TYR A 519 -40.40 6.45 44.28
CA TYR A 519 -39.49 7.10 43.32
C TYR A 519 -38.54 8.10 43.97
N ILE A 520 -38.99 8.77 45.05
CA ILE A 520 -38.21 9.80 45.75
C ILE A 520 -37.42 9.22 46.92
N ASN A 521 -37.99 8.25 47.64
CA ASN A 521 -37.37 7.72 48.86
C ASN A 521 -36.62 6.41 48.61
N GLY A 522 -37.05 5.59 47.65
CA GLY A 522 -36.41 4.31 47.29
C GLY A 522 -35.28 4.50 46.28
N TRP A 523 -34.16 3.80 46.51
CA TRP A 523 -33.06 3.75 45.55
C TRP A 523 -33.39 2.81 44.39
N ASN A 524 -32.99 3.20 43.18
CA ASN A 524 -33.07 2.42 41.95
C ASN A 524 -34.50 1.97 41.57
N THR A 525 -35.54 2.58 42.13
CA THR A 525 -36.95 2.32 41.75
C THR A 525 -37.19 2.49 40.25
N HIS A 526 -36.56 3.48 39.62
CA HIS A 526 -36.65 3.71 38.17
C HIS A 526 -35.98 2.59 37.35
N ILE A 527 -34.90 2.00 37.87
CA ILE A 527 -34.21 0.85 37.27
C ILE A 527 -35.12 -0.38 37.33
N LEU A 528 -35.71 -0.63 38.50
CA LEU A 528 -36.68 -1.69 38.71
C LEU A 528 -37.87 -1.58 37.75
N GLU A 529 -38.50 -0.41 37.71
CA GLU A 529 -39.67 -0.19 36.86
C GLU A 529 -39.35 -0.44 35.38
N HIS A 530 -38.19 0.05 34.91
CA HIS A 530 -37.77 -0.14 33.53
C HIS A 530 -37.60 -1.63 33.18
N LEU A 531 -36.90 -2.38 34.04
CA LEU A 531 -36.71 -3.82 33.88
C LEU A 531 -38.04 -4.59 33.85
N VAL A 532 -38.93 -4.33 34.81
CA VAL A 532 -40.19 -5.09 34.93
C VAL A 532 -41.15 -4.75 33.80
N ARG A 533 -41.35 -3.47 33.49
CA ARG A 533 -42.22 -3.07 32.37
C ARG A 533 -41.66 -3.54 31.03
N GLY A 534 -40.35 -3.45 30.84
CA GLY A 534 -39.65 -3.94 29.64
C GLY A 534 -39.80 -5.45 29.49
N GLY A 535 -39.59 -6.20 30.58
CA GLY A 535 -39.79 -7.64 30.61
C GLY A 535 -41.23 -8.05 30.29
N PHE A 536 -42.22 -7.34 30.85
CA PHE A 536 -43.65 -7.59 30.57
C PHE A 536 -43.99 -7.35 29.10
N LYS A 537 -43.44 -6.29 28.50
CA LYS A 537 -43.63 -6.00 27.08
C LYS A 537 -43.04 -7.09 26.18
N LYS A 538 -41.90 -7.67 26.56
CA LYS A 538 -41.26 -8.80 25.86
C LYS A 538 -41.87 -10.17 26.21
N GLY A 539 -42.68 -10.28 27.25
CA GLY A 539 -43.23 -11.56 27.71
C GLY A 539 -42.20 -12.50 28.34
N VAL A 540 -41.10 -11.97 28.89
CA VAL A 540 -40.03 -12.81 29.46
C VAL A 540 -40.49 -13.49 30.75
N ARG A 541 -40.01 -14.72 30.97
CA ARG A 541 -40.22 -15.45 32.23
C ARG A 541 -39.16 -15.15 33.28
N LYS A 542 -37.98 -14.68 32.85
CA LYS A 542 -36.88 -14.23 33.69
C LYS A 542 -36.50 -12.80 33.30
N LEU A 543 -36.30 -11.92 34.28
CA LEU A 543 -35.90 -10.54 33.98
C LEU A 543 -34.54 -10.46 33.28
N SER A 544 -33.63 -11.42 33.50
CA SER A 544 -32.35 -11.49 32.81
C SER A 544 -32.47 -11.65 31.29
N ASP A 545 -33.61 -12.14 30.81
CA ASP A 545 -33.84 -12.34 29.38
C ASP A 545 -34.35 -11.06 28.69
N TYR A 546 -34.52 -9.96 29.43
CA TYR A 546 -34.94 -8.67 28.88
C TYR A 546 -34.02 -8.17 27.74
N LEU A 547 -32.71 -8.41 27.84
CA LEU A 547 -31.73 -8.00 26.82
C LEU A 547 -31.43 -9.08 25.78
N LYS A 548 -32.01 -10.28 25.92
CA LYS A 548 -31.86 -11.37 24.95
C LYS A 548 -32.92 -11.19 23.85
N ASP A 549 -32.59 -11.65 22.64
CA ASP A 549 -33.48 -11.62 21.48
C ASP A 549 -34.53 -12.74 21.54
#